data_AF-A0A836U3D3-F1
#
_entry.id   AF-A0A836U3D3-F1
#
_cell.length_a   1.000
_cell.length_b   1.000
_cell.length_c   1.000
_cell.angle_alpha   90.00
_cell.angle_beta   90.00
_cell.angle_gamma   90.00
#
_symmetry.space_group_name_H-M   'P 1'
#
loop_
_entity.id
_entity.type
_entity.pdbx_description
1 polymer ?
#
loop_
_entity_poly.entity_id
_entity_poly.type
_entity_poly.pdbx_seq_one_letter_code
_entity_poly.pdbx_strand_id
1 'polypeptide(L)'
;MSQARPPSILMSAWARTSVKICFISSLFLCQRATDINDKERFHPRRRWDTQAVNIVLFEAAETTRPLALEDPRARHVLDVLRRTAGESFDVGLIDGPRGKAVVESVTDEHLVLSFAWDTVLPEADRITLIAGL
;
A
#
# COMPACT_ATOMS: atom_id res chain seq x y z
N MET A 1 33.78 -63.02 28.73
CA MET A 1 34.27 -62.25 27.56
C MET A 1 33.12 -61.38 27.06
N SER A 2 33.39 -60.07 26.87
CA SER A 2 32.64 -59.01 26.16
C SER A 2 31.21 -58.66 26.65
N GLN A 3 30.91 -57.50 27.28
CA GLN A 3 30.89 -56.07 26.85
C GLN A 3 29.93 -55.68 25.68
N ALA A 4 28.97 -54.79 26.04
CA ALA A 4 28.43 -53.59 25.34
C ALA A 4 27.68 -53.72 23.97
N ARG A 5 26.64 -52.96 23.56
CA ARG A 5 25.65 -51.95 24.07
C ARG A 5 24.59 -51.68 22.92
N PRO A 6 23.51 -50.87 23.11
CA PRO A 6 22.15 -50.89 22.46
C PRO A 6 21.95 -49.78 21.37
N PRO A 7 20.78 -49.12 21.03
CA PRO A 7 19.34 -49.21 21.44
C PRO A 7 18.26 -48.94 20.34
N SER A 8 16.95 -48.97 20.70
CA SER A 8 15.89 -48.02 20.23
C SER A 8 14.54 -48.30 20.94
N ILE A 9 14.19 -47.56 22.00
CA ILE A 9 13.25 -46.40 22.09
C ILE A 9 11.76 -46.78 22.27
N LEU A 10 11.19 -46.23 23.35
CA LEU A 10 9.86 -46.40 23.96
C LEU A 10 8.89 -45.27 23.58
N MET A 11 7.59 -45.60 23.66
CA MET A 11 6.44 -44.77 24.13
C MET A 11 6.03 -43.54 23.27
N SER A 12 4.76 -43.13 23.15
CA SER A 12 3.59 -43.26 24.03
C SER A 12 2.26 -43.09 23.26
N ALA A 13 1.22 -43.78 23.74
CA ALA A 13 -0.21 -43.68 23.37
C ALA A 13 -0.89 -42.47 24.06
N TRP A 14 -2.17 -42.58 24.45
CA TRP A 14 -3.13 -41.56 24.97
C TRP A 14 -3.95 -40.90 23.80
N ALA A 15 -5.11 -41.41 23.35
CA ALA A 15 -6.46 -41.57 23.95
C ALA A 15 -7.13 -40.25 24.39
N ARG A 16 -8.41 -39.92 24.17
CA ARG A 16 -9.55 -40.31 23.30
C ARG A 16 -10.71 -39.35 23.70
N THR A 17 -11.63 -39.01 22.78
CA THR A 17 -13.06 -38.62 23.04
C THR A 17 -13.32 -37.15 23.49
N SER A 18 -13.91 -36.23 22.71
CA SER A 18 -15.25 -36.09 22.06
C SER A 18 -16.34 -35.50 22.98
N VAL A 19 -17.08 -34.45 22.52
CA VAL A 19 -18.57 -34.30 22.53
C VAL A 19 -19.08 -32.84 22.31
N LYS A 20 -19.95 -32.70 21.28
CA LYS A 20 -21.15 -31.81 21.01
C LYS A 20 -21.03 -30.28 21.10
N ILE A 21 -21.24 -29.52 20.01
CA ILE A 21 -22.50 -29.16 19.30
C ILE A 21 -23.48 -28.33 20.16
N CYS A 22 -23.68 -27.06 19.78
CA CYS A 22 -24.92 -26.29 19.97
C CYS A 22 -25.17 -25.39 18.75
N PHE A 23 -26.35 -25.55 18.17
CA PHE A 23 -26.92 -24.88 17.01
C PHE A 23 -28.14 -24.08 17.52
N ILE A 24 -28.56 -23.03 16.81
CA ILE A 24 -29.92 -22.41 16.76
C ILE A 24 -30.06 -20.92 17.20
N SER A 25 -30.51 -20.13 16.20
CA SER A 25 -31.38 -18.93 16.21
C SER A 25 -30.91 -17.57 16.74
N SER A 26 -31.02 -16.53 15.90
CA SER A 26 -32.28 -15.78 15.75
C SER A 26 -32.14 -14.60 14.79
N LEU A 27 -33.03 -14.51 13.79
CA LEU A 27 -33.38 -13.24 13.13
C LEU A 27 -34.07 -12.34 14.16
N PHE A 28 -33.59 -11.12 14.35
CA PHE A 28 -34.41 -10.01 14.85
C PHE A 28 -34.14 -8.75 14.03
N LEU A 29 -35.15 -8.39 13.23
CA LEU A 29 -35.28 -7.15 12.50
C LEU A 29 -36.37 -6.34 13.22
N CYS A 30 -36.03 -5.32 14.02
CA CYS A 30 -36.96 -4.29 14.56
C CYS A 30 -36.12 -3.23 15.31
N GLN A 31 -35.62 -2.18 14.67
CA GLN A 31 -36.25 -0.89 14.35
C GLN A 31 -35.83 0.26 15.28
N ARG A 32 -35.45 1.35 14.61
CA ARG A 32 -35.58 2.76 15.01
C ARG A 32 -34.88 3.21 16.29
N ALA A 33 -33.71 3.82 16.11
CA ALA A 33 -33.50 5.15 16.68
C ALA A 33 -33.68 6.16 15.53
N THR A 34 -34.86 6.76 15.51
CA THR A 34 -35.17 7.98 14.76
C THR A 34 -34.36 9.14 15.32
N ASP A 35 -33.85 9.96 14.39
CA ASP A 35 -33.59 11.38 14.57
C ASP A 35 -32.56 11.80 15.62
N ILE A 36 -31.31 11.95 15.16
CA ILE A 36 -30.42 12.95 15.73
C ILE A 36 -29.98 13.87 14.58
N ASN A 37 -30.85 14.85 14.33
CA ASN A 37 -30.47 16.22 14.01
C ASN A 37 -29.77 16.43 12.66
N ASP A 38 -30.59 16.50 11.62
CA ASP A 38 -30.31 17.12 10.32
C ASP A 38 -30.14 18.65 10.47
N LYS A 39 -29.05 19.06 11.13
CA LYS A 39 -28.61 20.47 11.25
C LYS A 39 -27.10 20.62 11.18
N GLU A 40 -26.45 19.85 10.34
CA GLU A 40 -25.11 20.20 9.87
C GLU A 40 -25.11 20.23 8.34
N ARG A 41 -25.62 21.35 7.81
CA ARG A 41 -25.12 21.94 6.55
C ARG A 41 -23.67 22.42 6.78
N PHE A 42 -22.81 21.50 7.18
CA PHE A 42 -21.38 21.64 7.01
C PHE A 42 -21.10 21.13 5.61
N HIS A 43 -20.92 22.05 4.67
CA HIS A 43 -20.08 21.73 3.53
C HIS A 43 -18.73 21.33 4.12
N PRO A 44 -18.30 20.06 4.02
CA PRO A 44 -16.95 19.75 4.41
C PRO A 44 -16.09 20.57 3.46
N ARG A 45 -15.36 21.57 3.97
CA ARG A 45 -14.12 21.95 3.30
C ARG A 45 -13.38 20.64 3.10
N ARG A 46 -13.23 20.23 1.84
CA ARG A 46 -12.74 18.93 1.41
C ARG A 46 -11.65 18.44 2.36
N ARG A 47 -12.00 17.49 3.22
CA ARG A 47 -11.02 16.71 3.96
C ARG A 47 -10.39 15.81 2.90
N TRP A 48 -9.25 16.21 2.34
CA TRP A 48 -8.45 15.35 1.48
C TRP A 48 -8.33 13.99 2.15
N ASP A 49 -8.93 12.96 1.55
CA ASP A 49 -8.53 11.59 1.79
C ASP A 49 -7.15 11.40 1.16
N THR A 50 -6.13 11.57 1.99
CA THR A 50 -4.86 10.85 1.91
C THR A 50 -4.11 10.90 0.56
N GLN A 51 -3.26 11.91 0.33
CA GLN A 51 -2.06 11.70 -0.51
C GLN A 51 -0.95 12.72 -0.23
N ALA A 52 0.30 12.26 -0.28
CA ALA A 52 1.49 13.08 0.00
C ALA A 52 1.59 14.25 -0.98
N VAL A 53 2.06 15.38 -0.47
CA VAL A 53 2.18 16.64 -1.23
C VAL A 53 3.23 16.61 -2.34
N ASN A 54 4.05 15.56 -2.42
CA ASN A 54 5.06 15.40 -3.47
C ASN A 54 4.89 14.06 -4.19
N ILE A 55 4.64 14.15 -5.49
CA ILE A 55 4.55 13.02 -6.43
C ILE A 55 5.61 13.20 -7.52
N VAL A 56 6.32 12.14 -7.86
CA VAL A 56 7.29 12.17 -8.98
C VAL A 56 6.65 11.53 -10.20
N LEU A 57 6.69 12.24 -11.34
CA LEU A 57 6.08 11.79 -12.59
C LEU A 57 7.09 11.10 -13.50
N PHE A 58 6.63 10.05 -14.17
CA PHE A 58 7.41 9.24 -15.11
C PHE A 58 6.65 9.02 -16.41
N GLU A 59 7.39 8.90 -17.50
CA GLU A 59 6.89 8.31 -18.74
C GLU A 59 6.96 6.78 -18.68
N ALA A 60 6.08 6.09 -19.44
CA ALA A 60 6.03 4.63 -19.42
C ALA A 60 7.37 3.97 -19.79
N ALA A 61 8.10 4.56 -20.74
CA ALA A 61 9.40 4.07 -21.18
C ALA A 61 10.52 4.19 -20.11
N GLU A 62 10.34 5.05 -19.11
CA GLU A 62 11.31 5.29 -18.04
C GLU A 62 11.14 4.30 -16.88
N THR A 63 9.94 3.73 -16.70
CA THR A 63 9.61 2.84 -15.58
C THR A 63 10.40 1.52 -15.56
N THR A 64 11.03 1.17 -16.69
CA THR A 64 11.83 -0.04 -16.86
C THR A 64 13.34 0.22 -16.85
N ARG A 65 13.76 1.46 -16.63
CA ARG A 65 15.17 1.87 -16.68
C ARG A 65 15.57 2.54 -15.37
N PRO A 66 16.84 2.39 -14.95
CA PRO A 66 17.36 3.16 -13.84
C PRO A 66 17.40 4.66 -14.20
N LEU A 67 17.17 5.51 -13.20
CA LEU A 67 17.20 6.95 -13.35
C LEU A 67 18.63 7.46 -13.11
N ALA A 68 19.17 8.28 -14.01
CA ALA A 68 20.49 8.90 -13.79
C ALA A 68 20.45 9.84 -12.58
N LEU A 69 21.50 9.88 -11.76
CA LEU A 69 21.56 10.77 -10.61
C LEU A 69 21.60 12.26 -10.99
N GLU A 70 21.99 12.58 -12.23
CA GLU A 70 21.93 13.93 -12.77
C GLU A 70 20.50 14.37 -13.07
N ASP A 71 19.55 13.44 -13.20
CA ASP A 71 18.14 13.75 -13.40
C ASP A 71 17.62 14.54 -12.19
N PRO A 72 16.99 15.71 -12.41
CA PRO A 72 16.42 16.52 -11.33
C PRO A 72 15.46 15.73 -10.42
N ARG A 73 14.76 14.72 -10.94
CA ARG A 73 13.87 13.84 -10.19
C ARG A 73 14.63 12.91 -9.26
N ALA A 74 15.79 12.37 -9.68
CA ALA A 74 16.63 11.54 -8.81
C ALA A 74 17.11 12.35 -7.61
N ARG A 75 17.61 13.57 -7.86
CA ARG A 75 17.97 14.52 -6.79
C ARG A 75 16.78 14.89 -5.92
N HIS A 76 15.59 15.10 -6.50
CA HIS A 76 14.39 15.38 -5.70
C HIS A 76 14.07 14.23 -4.74
N VAL A 77 14.18 12.98 -5.18
CA VAL A 77 13.94 11.80 -4.33
C VAL A 77 14.95 11.72 -3.17
N LEU A 78 16.23 11.98 -3.44
CA LEU A 78 17.30 11.85 -2.44
C LEU A 78 17.45 13.08 -1.53
N ASP A 79 17.34 14.28 -2.07
CA ASP A 79 17.63 15.52 -1.33
C ASP A 79 16.37 16.11 -0.68
N VAL A 80 15.23 16.03 -1.39
CA VAL A 80 13.96 16.64 -0.93
C VAL A 80 13.10 15.62 -0.21
N LEU A 81 12.83 14.47 -0.84
CA LEU A 81 12.05 13.40 -0.20
C LEU A 81 12.89 12.62 0.81
N ARG A 82 14.22 12.67 0.68
CA ARG A 82 15.17 12.00 1.59
C ARG A 82 14.89 10.51 1.70
N ARG A 83 14.57 9.89 0.55
CA ARG A 83 14.34 8.44 0.47
C ARG A 83 15.67 7.69 0.39
N THR A 84 15.72 6.55 1.06
CA THR A 84 16.83 5.61 1.04
C THR A 84 16.37 4.25 0.50
N ALA A 85 17.32 3.34 0.23
CA ALA A 85 17.00 2.01 -0.27
C ALA A 85 16.03 1.26 0.66
N GLY A 86 14.99 0.68 0.08
CA GLY A 86 13.87 0.02 0.76
C GLY A 86 12.67 0.93 1.06
N GLU A 87 12.81 2.26 0.93
CA GLU A 87 11.72 3.18 1.22
C GLU A 87 10.85 3.49 0.00
N SER A 88 9.56 3.76 0.26
CA SER A 88 8.59 4.08 -0.77
C SER A 88 8.21 5.56 -0.81
N PHE A 89 7.75 5.99 -1.99
CA PHE A 89 7.25 7.34 -2.23
C PHE A 89 6.14 7.34 -3.30
N ASP A 90 5.38 8.43 -3.37
CA ASP A 90 4.30 8.61 -4.34
C ASP A 90 4.84 8.92 -5.74
N VAL A 91 4.31 8.21 -6.74
CA VAL A 91 4.66 8.39 -8.15
C VAL A 91 3.42 8.40 -9.03
N GLY A 92 3.55 8.99 -10.21
CA GLY A 92 2.50 9.00 -11.22
C GLY A 92 3.05 8.70 -12.60
N LEU A 93 2.29 7.95 -13.38
CA LEU A 93 2.52 7.84 -14.81
C LEU A 93 1.87 9.04 -15.51
N ILE A 94 2.57 9.68 -16.43
CA ILE A 94 1.97 10.74 -17.26
C ILE A 94 0.79 10.16 -18.03
N ASP A 95 -0.36 10.84 -17.96
CA ASP A 95 -1.65 10.39 -18.52
C ASP A 95 -2.08 8.98 -18.08
N GLY A 96 -1.60 8.55 -16.92
CA GLY A 96 -1.77 7.20 -16.42
C GLY A 96 -2.00 7.15 -14.92
N PRO A 97 -1.94 5.94 -14.34
CA PRO A 97 -2.26 5.73 -12.94
C PRO A 97 -1.28 6.42 -12.00
N ARG A 98 -1.77 6.73 -10.79
CA ARG A 98 -0.92 6.99 -9.64
C ARG A 98 -0.43 5.68 -9.04
N GLY A 99 0.62 5.72 -8.25
CA GLY A 99 1.15 4.54 -7.60
C GLY A 99 2.21 4.86 -6.56
N LYS A 100 2.94 3.82 -6.16
CA LYS A 100 4.11 3.90 -5.30
C LYS A 100 5.34 3.42 -6.05
N ALA A 101 6.47 4.09 -5.81
CA ALA A 101 7.77 3.55 -6.17
C ALA A 101 8.55 3.20 -4.90
N VAL A 102 9.41 2.20 -4.99
CA VAL A 102 10.38 1.83 -3.95
C VAL A 102 11.78 2.07 -4.49
N VAL A 103 12.63 2.67 -3.67
CA VAL A 103 14.06 2.77 -3.99
C VAL A 103 14.70 1.41 -3.76
N GLU A 104 15.08 0.72 -4.82
CA GLU A 104 15.74 -0.59 -4.71
C GLU A 104 17.22 -0.43 -4.34
N SER A 105 17.90 0.50 -5.01
CA SER A 105 19.30 0.82 -4.73
C SER A 105 19.66 2.21 -5.24
N VAL A 106 20.69 2.79 -4.63
CA VAL A 106 21.32 4.04 -5.05
C VAL A 106 22.78 3.71 -5.32
N THR A 107 23.24 3.88 -6.55
CA THR A 107 24.64 3.75 -6.94
C THR A 107 25.25 5.15 -7.15
N ASP A 108 26.53 5.22 -7.53
CA ASP A 108 27.21 6.51 -7.80
C ASP A 108 26.71 7.21 -9.07
N GLU A 109 25.96 6.51 -9.93
CA GLU A 109 25.48 7.02 -11.23
C GLU A 109 23.96 6.93 -11.38
N HIS A 110 23.32 6.01 -10.66
CA HIS A 110 21.94 5.61 -10.93
C HIS A 110 21.11 5.37 -9.67
N LEU A 111 19.83 5.72 -9.77
CA LEU A 111 18.78 5.38 -8.84
C LEU A 111 17.90 4.29 -9.46
N VAL A 112 17.89 3.11 -8.84
CA VAL A 112 17.08 1.97 -9.29
C VAL A 112 15.76 1.97 -8.53
N LEU A 113 14.66 1.92 -9.26
CA LEU A 113 13.31 1.99 -8.72
C LEU A 113 12.48 0.79 -9.18
N SER A 114 11.58 0.33 -8.31
CA SER A 114 10.48 -0.55 -8.66
C SER A 114 9.15 0.19 -8.49
N PHE A 115 8.13 -0.19 -9.26
CA PHE A 115 6.87 0.54 -9.35
C PHE A 115 5.67 -0.37 -9.09
N ALA A 116 4.72 0.13 -8.31
CA ALA A 116 3.41 -0.48 -8.08
C ALA A 116 2.32 0.56 -8.39
N TRP A 117 1.48 0.28 -9.40
CA TRP A 117 0.46 1.20 -9.90
C TRP A 117 -0.91 0.87 -9.34
N ASP A 118 -1.66 1.90 -8.95
CA ASP A 118 -3.06 1.80 -8.56
C ASP A 118 -3.97 1.93 -9.80
N THR A 119 -5.12 1.26 -9.81
CA THR A 119 -5.99 1.19 -11.00
C THR A 119 -7.11 2.24 -11.02
N VAL A 120 -7.28 3.01 -9.94
CA VAL A 120 -8.42 3.91 -9.80
C VAL A 120 -7.97 5.36 -9.95
N LEU A 121 -8.19 5.91 -11.15
CA LEU A 121 -8.24 7.36 -11.34
C LEU A 121 -9.71 7.78 -11.34
N PRO A 122 -10.16 8.66 -10.42
CA PRO A 122 -11.45 9.28 -10.58
C PRO A 122 -11.47 10.09 -11.89
N GLU A 123 -12.57 10.01 -12.64
CA GLU A 123 -12.75 10.78 -13.87
C GLU A 123 -12.63 12.27 -13.55
N ALA A 124 -11.71 12.96 -14.23
CA ALA A 124 -11.48 14.38 -14.01
C ALA A 124 -12.45 15.20 -14.86
N ASP A 125 -13.16 16.13 -14.23
CA ASP A 125 -13.98 17.11 -14.94
C ASP A 125 -13.11 17.94 -15.88
N ARG A 126 -13.60 18.17 -17.11
CA ARG A 126 -12.91 19.02 -18.08
C ARG A 126 -12.99 20.48 -17.65
N ILE A 127 -11.83 21.08 -17.39
CA ILE A 127 -11.70 22.52 -17.09
C ILE A 127 -10.94 23.18 -18.23
N THR A 128 -11.41 24.34 -18.69
CA THR A 128 -10.68 25.19 -19.65
C THR A 128 -10.11 26.39 -18.91
N LEU A 129 -8.78 26.51 -18.88
CA LEU A 129 -8.08 27.67 -18.32
C LEU A 129 -7.87 28.72 -19.41
N ILE A 130 -8.28 29.96 -19.14
CA ILE A 130 -7.93 31.13 -19.95
C ILE A 130 -6.90 31.92 -19.17
N ALA A 131 -5.68 32.03 -19.69
CA ALA A 131 -4.60 32.80 -19.09
C ALA A 131 -4.24 33.98 -20.01
N GLY A 132 -4.33 35.21 -19.50
CA GLY A 132 -3.90 36.43 -20.17
C GLY A 132 -2.45 36.76 -19.80
N LEU A 133 -1.70 37.27 -20.77
CA LEU A 133 -0.30 37.71 -20.61
C LEU A 133 -0.22 39.18 -20.21
#